data_AF-A0A6J7AUI3-F1
#
_entry.id   AF-A0A6J7AUI3-F1
#
_cell.length_a   1.000
_cell.length_b   1.000
_cell.length_c   1.000
_cell.angle_alpha   90.00
_cell.angle_beta   90.00
_cell.angle_gamma   90.00
#
_symmetry.space_group_name_H-M   'P 1'
#
loop_
_entity.id
_entity.type
_entity.pdbx_description
1 polymer ?
#
loop_
_entity_poly.entity_id
_entity_poly.type
_entity_poly.pdbx_seq_one_letter_code
_entity_poly.pdbx_strand_id
1 'polypeptide(L)'
;MEALVDVTASLEKLRTAPGPRVGLVILTGGQGIAIADTLGRHGLRVPPLTQSSLDELAAFFDPIGGSFRNPLDAAYATETPAMLARQLDILDRDPNIDVVVMDLFGTIMSARRIQSDFGVGLGHRADVGGGGGERFLDVLAARAERGTKPFFVIVTAAEKEREAIELRELLRDAGVLTFPSAERAARAYAAVLASKGAAR
;
A
#
# COMPACT_ATOMS: atom_id res chain seq x y z
N MET A 1 4.59 0.79 -24.56
CA MET A 1 4.76 2.18 -24.06
C MET A 1 4.50 2.24 -22.56
N GLU A 2 3.39 1.69 -22.06
CA GLU A 2 3.05 1.70 -20.62
C GLU A 2 4.15 1.14 -19.70
N ALA A 3 4.76 0.00 -20.06
CA ALA A 3 5.83 -0.60 -19.27
C ALA A 3 7.07 0.31 -19.13
N LEU A 4 7.37 1.14 -20.13
CA LEU A 4 8.49 2.09 -20.04
C LEU A 4 8.13 3.21 -19.06
N VAL A 5 6.91 3.75 -19.16
CA VAL A 5 6.40 4.79 -18.26
C VAL A 5 6.44 4.33 -16.80
N ASP A 6 5.97 3.10 -16.53
CA ASP A 6 5.97 2.53 -15.19
C ASP A 6 7.37 2.39 -14.61
N VAL A 7 8.32 1.89 -15.41
CA VAL A 7 9.71 1.72 -14.98
C VAL A 7 10.36 3.08 -14.74
N THR A 8 10.16 4.06 -15.64
CA THR A 8 10.71 5.41 -15.48
C THR A 8 10.15 6.10 -14.24
N ALA A 9 8.83 6.05 -14.01
CA ALA A 9 8.20 6.59 -12.81
C ALA A 9 8.72 5.89 -11.54
N SER A 10 8.94 4.58 -11.60
CA SER A 10 9.52 3.82 -10.49
C SER A 10 10.96 4.25 -10.19
N LEU A 11 11.80 4.45 -11.22
CA LEU A 11 13.17 4.92 -11.05
C LEU A 11 13.24 6.34 -10.49
N GLU A 12 12.29 7.20 -10.87
CA GLU A 12 12.20 8.58 -10.35
C GLU A 12 11.77 8.60 -8.88
N LYS A 13 10.73 7.83 -8.52
CA LYS A 13 10.11 7.88 -7.18
C LYS A 13 10.79 6.96 -6.16
N LEU A 14 11.29 5.80 -6.57
CA LEU A 14 11.89 4.83 -5.65
C LEU A 14 13.39 5.09 -5.48
N ARG A 15 13.74 5.72 -4.34
CA ARG A 15 15.13 6.04 -3.97
C ARG A 15 16.01 4.79 -3.96
N THR A 16 15.51 3.71 -3.38
CA THR A 16 16.19 2.41 -3.25
C THR A 16 15.33 1.29 -3.83
N ALA A 17 15.92 0.11 -4.01
CA ALA A 17 15.17 -1.13 -4.22
C ALA A 17 16.01 -2.24 -3.55
N PRO A 18 15.91 -2.37 -2.21
CA PRO A 18 16.87 -3.16 -1.44
C PRO A 18 16.69 -4.67 -1.64
N GLY A 19 15.50 -5.10 -2.08
CA GLY A 19 15.22 -6.50 -2.36
C GLY A 19 13.76 -6.79 -2.70
N PRO A 20 13.42 -8.08 -2.85
CA PRO A 20 12.13 -8.55 -3.34
C PRO A 20 11.08 -8.81 -2.25
N ARG A 21 11.39 -8.57 -0.96
CA ARG A 21 10.50 -8.92 0.15
C ARG A 21 9.46 -7.81 0.40
N VAL A 22 8.19 -8.13 0.20
CA VAL A 22 7.07 -7.19 0.22
C VAL A 22 6.34 -7.26 1.55
N GLY A 23 6.17 -6.12 2.20
CA GLY A 23 5.16 -5.90 3.23
C GLY A 23 3.89 -5.42 2.55
N LEU A 24 2.86 -6.26 2.50
CA LEU A 24 1.66 -6.01 1.71
C LEU A 24 0.49 -5.64 2.64
N VAL A 25 -0.11 -4.48 2.42
CA VAL A 25 -1.37 -4.06 3.05
C VAL A 25 -2.49 -4.17 2.03
N ILE A 26 -3.59 -4.83 2.40
CA ILE A 26 -4.74 -5.09 1.53
C ILE A 26 -6.04 -4.64 2.20
N LEU A 27 -7.04 -4.32 1.38
CA LEU A 27 -8.37 -3.97 1.87
C LEU A 27 -9.43 -5.04 1.63
N THR A 28 -9.05 -6.19 1.05
CA THR A 28 -9.90 -7.38 1.00
C THR A 28 -9.02 -8.64 0.99
N GLY A 29 -9.32 -9.61 1.85
CA GLY A 29 -8.56 -10.87 1.93
C GLY A 29 -8.44 -11.63 0.60
N GLY A 30 -9.51 -11.65 -0.22
CA GLY A 30 -9.51 -12.35 -1.51
C GLY A 30 -8.58 -11.72 -2.56
N GLN A 31 -8.58 -10.38 -2.69
CA GLN A 31 -7.66 -9.70 -3.62
C GLN A 31 -6.22 -9.81 -3.16
N GLY A 32 -5.96 -9.82 -1.84
CA GLY A 32 -4.61 -9.94 -1.32
C GLY A 32 -3.89 -11.21 -1.74
N ILE A 33 -4.61 -12.34 -1.82
CA ILE A 33 -4.04 -13.60 -2.33
C ILE A 33 -3.65 -13.44 -3.80
N ALA A 34 -4.55 -12.92 -4.64
CA ALA A 34 -4.28 -12.74 -6.07
C ALA A 34 -3.12 -11.76 -6.35
N ILE A 35 -3.02 -10.71 -5.53
CA ILE A 35 -1.91 -9.74 -5.58
C ILE A 35 -0.61 -10.43 -5.16
N ALA A 36 -0.58 -11.14 -4.03
CA ALA A 36 0.59 -11.87 -3.56
C ALA A 36 1.09 -12.90 -4.59
N ASP A 37 0.18 -13.66 -5.20
CA ASP A 37 0.51 -14.62 -6.28
C ASP A 37 1.09 -13.91 -7.50
N THR A 38 0.51 -12.76 -7.89
CA THR A 38 1.02 -11.97 -9.00
C THR A 38 2.41 -11.42 -8.71
N LEU A 39 2.65 -10.87 -7.52
CA LEU A 39 3.98 -10.45 -7.08
C LEU A 39 4.97 -11.63 -7.12
N GLY A 40 4.53 -12.82 -6.67
CA GLY A 40 5.28 -14.08 -6.72
C GLY A 40 5.76 -14.47 -8.11
N ARG A 41 4.88 -14.37 -9.13
CA ARG A 41 5.21 -14.68 -10.53
C ARG A 41 6.32 -13.79 -11.11
N HIS A 42 6.58 -12.62 -10.51
CA HIS A 42 7.65 -11.69 -10.88
C HIS A 42 8.86 -11.72 -9.94
N GLY A 43 8.94 -12.72 -9.05
CA GLY A 43 10.09 -12.93 -8.16
C GLY A 43 10.07 -12.10 -6.86
N LEU A 44 9.02 -11.31 -6.63
CA LEU A 44 8.74 -10.70 -5.34
C LEU A 44 8.15 -11.75 -4.38
N ARG A 45 8.24 -11.54 -3.07
CA ARG A 45 7.74 -12.50 -2.06
C ARG A 45 7.09 -11.75 -0.90
N VAL A 46 6.09 -12.34 -0.29
CA VAL A 46 5.39 -11.78 0.89
C VAL A 46 5.76 -12.61 2.12
N PRO A 47 6.92 -12.37 2.76
CA PRO A 47 7.38 -13.20 3.87
C PRO A 47 6.61 -12.89 5.16
N PRO A 48 6.63 -13.80 6.16
CA PRO A 48 6.12 -13.50 7.48
C PRO A 48 6.89 -12.33 8.12
N LEU A 49 6.17 -11.50 8.88
CA LEU A 49 6.78 -10.47 9.71
C LEU A 49 7.55 -11.09 10.87
N THR A 50 8.42 -10.30 11.50
CA THR A 50 9.04 -10.69 12.75
C THR A 50 8.02 -10.79 13.88
N GLN A 51 8.31 -11.59 14.91
CA GLN A 51 7.44 -11.68 16.09
C GLN A 51 7.26 -10.31 16.76
N SER A 52 8.32 -9.51 16.85
CA SER A 52 8.24 -8.15 17.42
C SER A 52 7.24 -7.26 16.68
N SER A 53 7.21 -7.31 15.34
CA SER A 53 6.24 -6.54 14.56
C SER A 53 4.82 -7.07 14.76
N LEU A 54 4.64 -8.39 14.85
CA LEU A 54 3.34 -9.00 15.11
C LEU A 54 2.81 -8.61 16.50
N ASP A 55 3.68 -8.58 17.52
CA ASP A 55 3.32 -8.16 18.88
C ASP A 55 2.94 -6.68 18.93
N GLU A 56 3.68 -5.82 18.21
CA GLU A 56 3.37 -4.39 18.13
C GLU A 56 2.03 -4.14 17.42
N LEU A 57 1.75 -4.86 16.33
CA LEU A 57 0.46 -4.81 15.63
C LEU A 57 -0.69 -5.29 16.51
N ALA A 58 -0.51 -6.43 17.20
CA ALA A 58 -1.54 -7.01 18.07
C ALA A 58 -1.97 -6.09 19.22
N ALA A 59 -1.13 -5.12 19.61
CA ALA A 59 -1.46 -4.17 20.67
C ALA A 59 -2.55 -3.15 20.30
N PHE A 60 -2.88 -2.99 19.01
CA PHE A 60 -3.88 -2.03 18.56
C PHE A 60 -4.74 -2.51 17.38
N PHE A 61 -4.42 -3.66 16.80
CA PHE A 61 -5.14 -4.22 15.67
C PHE A 61 -6.14 -5.25 16.16
N ASP A 62 -7.44 -4.99 15.98
CA ASP A 62 -8.47 -5.98 16.26
C ASP A 62 -8.48 -7.04 15.13
N PRO A 63 -8.18 -8.32 15.42
CA PRO A 63 -8.23 -9.37 14.42
C PRO A 63 -9.68 -9.70 13.96
N ILE A 64 -10.70 -9.18 14.64
CA ILE A 64 -12.10 -9.37 14.22
C ILE A 64 -12.32 -8.63 12.90
N GLY A 65 -12.43 -9.40 11.81
CA GLY A 65 -12.62 -8.89 10.46
C GLY A 65 -11.33 -8.62 9.69
N GLY A 66 -10.15 -8.98 10.19
CA GLY A 66 -8.90 -8.77 9.48
C GLY A 66 -7.77 -9.69 9.94
N SER A 67 -6.57 -9.44 9.42
CA SER A 67 -5.35 -10.15 9.77
C SER A 67 -4.20 -9.17 9.84
N PHE A 68 -3.45 -9.19 10.93
CA PHE A 68 -2.20 -8.42 11.06
C PHE A 68 -0.95 -9.23 10.66
N ARG A 69 -1.11 -10.46 10.13
CA ARG A 69 -0.03 -11.17 9.44
C ARG A 69 0.23 -10.51 8.09
N ASN A 70 1.33 -10.83 7.42
CA ASN A 70 1.59 -10.35 6.05
C ASN A 70 1.02 -11.36 5.04
N PRO A 71 0.11 -10.95 4.12
CA PRO A 71 -0.45 -9.61 3.91
C PRO A 71 -1.38 -9.12 5.03
N LEU A 72 -1.25 -7.84 5.43
CA LEU A 72 -2.10 -7.18 6.41
C LEU A 72 -3.46 -6.88 5.81
N ASP A 73 -4.52 -7.54 6.28
CA ASP A 73 -5.90 -7.24 5.90
C ASP A 73 -6.46 -6.09 6.73
N ALA A 74 -6.28 -4.88 6.22
CA ALA A 74 -6.62 -3.61 6.83
C ALA A 74 -8.09 -3.20 6.65
N ALA A 75 -8.88 -3.98 5.91
CA ALA A 75 -10.24 -3.65 5.46
C ALA A 75 -11.16 -3.16 6.57
N TYR A 76 -11.16 -3.87 7.70
CA TYR A 76 -12.04 -3.62 8.84
C TYR A 76 -11.28 -3.19 10.09
N ALA A 77 -9.99 -3.47 10.16
CA ALA A 77 -9.17 -3.26 11.35
C ALA A 77 -8.41 -1.93 11.36
N THR A 78 -8.45 -1.14 10.29
CA THR A 78 -7.74 0.16 10.22
C THR A 78 -8.73 1.31 10.36
N GLU A 79 -9.05 1.68 11.58
CA GLU A 79 -10.14 2.63 11.82
C GLU A 79 -9.75 4.10 11.64
N THR A 80 -8.46 4.44 11.63
CA THR A 80 -7.99 5.83 11.58
C THR A 80 -6.69 6.03 10.76
N PRO A 81 -6.40 7.25 10.27
CA PRO A 81 -5.12 7.61 9.65
C PRO A 81 -3.93 7.34 10.57
N ALA A 82 -4.07 7.60 11.88
CA ALA A 82 -3.04 7.33 12.86
C ALA A 82 -2.73 5.82 12.97
N MET A 83 -3.76 4.96 12.92
CA MET A 83 -3.56 3.51 12.87
C MET A 83 -2.85 3.08 11.58
N LEU A 84 -3.23 3.63 10.42
CA LEU A 84 -2.53 3.35 9.17
C LEU A 84 -1.06 3.79 9.24
N ALA A 85 -0.79 5.00 9.74
CA ALA A 85 0.56 5.51 9.89
C ALA A 85 1.42 4.57 10.74
N ARG A 86 0.87 4.07 11.86
CA ARG A 86 1.54 3.12 12.74
C ARG A 86 1.77 1.76 12.06
N GLN A 87 0.82 1.24 11.30
CA GLN A 87 0.99 0.00 10.53
C GLN A 87 2.12 0.14 9.50
N LEU A 88 2.12 1.23 8.74
CA LEU A 88 3.12 1.49 7.71
C LEU A 88 4.52 1.72 8.30
N ASP A 89 4.62 2.33 9.49
CA ASP A 89 5.88 2.47 10.23
C ASP A 89 6.44 1.11 10.68
N ILE A 90 5.58 0.22 11.20
CA ILE A 90 6.00 -1.14 11.59
C ILE A 90 6.54 -1.91 10.38
N LEU A 91 5.86 -1.87 9.24
CA LEU A 91 6.33 -2.52 8.01
C LEU A 91 7.65 -1.91 7.49
N ASP A 92 7.81 -0.60 7.64
CA ASP A 92 9.06 0.06 7.27
C ASP A 92 10.23 -0.32 8.15
N ARG A 93 10.00 -0.62 9.44
CA ARG A 93 11.05 -1.05 10.36
C ARG A 93 11.33 -2.56 10.29
N ASP A 94 10.38 -3.38 9.85
CA ASP A 94 10.51 -4.84 9.90
C ASP A 94 11.67 -5.36 9.03
N PRO A 95 12.68 -6.05 9.58
CA PRO A 95 13.86 -6.47 8.82
C PRO A 95 13.58 -7.55 7.75
N ASN A 96 12.41 -8.19 7.77
CA ASN A 96 11.97 -9.13 6.73
C ASN A 96 11.39 -8.42 5.52
N ILE A 97 11.14 -7.11 5.57
CA ILE A 97 10.54 -6.33 4.50
C ILE A 97 11.59 -5.45 3.82
N ASP A 98 11.57 -5.44 2.48
CA ASP A 98 12.41 -4.59 1.62
C ASP A 98 11.62 -3.45 0.98
N VAL A 99 10.33 -3.65 0.74
CA VAL A 99 9.41 -2.69 0.10
C VAL A 99 8.02 -2.81 0.70
N VAL A 100 7.34 -1.69 0.89
CA VAL A 100 5.96 -1.65 1.38
C VAL A 100 5.02 -1.38 0.22
N VAL A 101 3.96 -2.18 0.12
CA VAL A 101 2.96 -2.08 -0.95
C VAL A 101 1.58 -2.03 -0.31
N MET A 102 0.75 -1.10 -0.74
CA MET A 102 -0.64 -1.03 -0.32
C MET A 102 -1.57 -1.20 -1.50
N ASP A 103 -2.53 -2.10 -1.40
CA ASP A 103 -3.66 -2.20 -2.31
C ASP A 103 -4.81 -1.33 -1.82
N LEU A 104 -5.32 -0.48 -2.72
CA LEU A 104 -6.54 0.28 -2.54
C LEU A 104 -7.55 -0.20 -3.58
N PHE A 105 -8.53 -0.94 -3.12
CA PHE A 105 -9.59 -1.43 -4.00
C PHE A 105 -10.59 -0.31 -4.31
N GLY A 106 -10.66 0.14 -5.57
CA GLY A 106 -11.45 1.30 -6.00
C GLY A 106 -12.96 1.22 -5.71
N THR A 107 -13.49 0.02 -5.48
CA THR A 107 -14.88 -0.19 -5.06
C THR A 107 -15.13 0.19 -3.60
N ILE A 108 -14.12 0.01 -2.73
CA ILE A 108 -14.20 0.30 -1.28
C ILE A 108 -13.64 1.70 -0.99
N MET A 109 -12.60 2.10 -1.73
CA MET A 109 -11.90 3.36 -1.57
C MET A 109 -12.09 4.24 -2.80
N SER A 110 -12.66 5.43 -2.59
CA SER A 110 -12.76 6.47 -3.63
C SER A 110 -11.84 7.64 -3.32
N ALA A 111 -11.58 8.49 -4.32
CA ALA A 111 -10.84 9.75 -4.13
C ALA A 111 -11.46 10.61 -3.02
N ARG A 112 -12.79 10.79 -3.06
CA ARG A 112 -13.52 11.50 -2.00
C ARG A 112 -13.29 10.89 -0.63
N ARG A 113 -13.31 9.54 -0.54
CA ARG A 113 -13.08 8.82 0.72
C ARG A 113 -11.70 9.14 1.28
N ILE A 114 -10.64 9.01 0.48
CA ILE A 114 -9.27 9.23 0.97
C ILE A 114 -8.96 10.71 1.26
N GLN A 115 -9.66 11.65 0.61
CA GLN A 115 -9.58 13.08 0.89
C GLN A 115 -10.40 13.54 2.10
N SER A 116 -11.47 12.83 2.43
CA SER A 116 -12.46 13.29 3.43
C SER A 116 -12.48 12.43 4.69
N ASP A 117 -11.98 11.20 4.61
CA ASP A 117 -12.11 10.23 5.69
C ASP A 117 -10.95 10.31 6.67
N PHE A 118 -11.35 10.24 7.94
CA PHE A 118 -10.51 10.00 9.10
C PHE A 118 -10.61 8.51 9.54
N GLY A 119 -11.04 7.57 8.68
CA GLY A 119 -11.07 6.12 8.96
C GLY A 119 -11.42 5.19 7.78
N VAL A 120 -10.92 3.93 7.72
CA VAL A 120 -11.43 2.91 6.76
C VAL A 120 -12.48 1.94 7.32
N GLY A 121 -12.63 1.85 8.64
CA GLY A 121 -13.62 1.00 9.30
C GLY A 121 -15.08 1.40 9.02
N LEU A 122 -15.96 0.41 8.89
CA LEU A 122 -17.42 0.61 8.73
C LEU A 122 -18.07 1.34 9.93
N GLY A 123 -17.42 1.35 11.10
CA GLY A 123 -17.91 1.98 12.32
C GLY A 123 -18.12 3.50 12.24
N HIS A 124 -17.41 4.19 11.34
CA HIS A 124 -17.50 5.65 11.18
C HIS A 124 -18.21 6.10 9.90
N ARG A 125 -19.17 5.32 9.38
CA ARG A 125 -20.06 5.82 8.30
C ARG A 125 -20.94 7.01 8.71
N ALA A 126 -21.09 7.27 10.02
CA ALA A 126 -21.99 8.29 10.55
C ALA A 126 -21.30 9.60 11.00
N ASP A 127 -19.98 9.62 11.19
CA ASP A 127 -19.27 10.76 11.79
C ASP A 127 -18.52 11.62 10.77
N VAL A 128 -19.04 11.72 9.54
CA VAL A 128 -18.47 12.56 8.47
C VAL A 128 -18.84 14.05 8.68
N GLY A 129 -18.71 14.52 9.93
CA GLY A 129 -18.90 15.89 10.34
C GLY A 129 -17.56 16.59 10.56
N GLY A 130 -16.96 17.14 9.49
CA GLY A 130 -16.00 18.25 9.58
C GLY A 130 -14.78 18.08 10.50
N GLY A 131 -14.13 16.92 10.50
CA GLY A 131 -12.95 16.69 11.33
C GLY A 131 -11.75 17.57 10.95
N GLY A 132 -11.03 18.07 11.94
CA GLY A 132 -9.64 18.52 11.79
C GLY A 132 -8.70 17.36 12.14
N GLY A 133 -7.68 17.12 11.32
CA GLY A 133 -6.72 16.02 11.51
C GLY A 133 -5.98 15.65 10.22
N GLU A 134 -5.04 14.72 10.33
CA GLU A 134 -4.32 14.13 9.18
C GLU A 134 -5.24 13.15 8.45
N ARG A 135 -5.33 13.25 7.11
CA ARG A 135 -6.15 12.35 6.28
C ARG A 135 -5.35 11.12 5.86
N PHE A 136 -6.04 10.10 5.35
CA PHE A 136 -5.37 8.95 4.73
C PHE A 136 -4.39 9.38 3.62
N LEU A 137 -4.77 10.36 2.78
CA LEU A 137 -3.87 10.86 1.74
C LEU A 137 -2.57 11.41 2.31
N ASP A 138 -2.67 12.17 3.41
CA ASP A 138 -1.51 12.80 4.04
C ASP A 138 -0.56 11.73 4.61
N VAL A 139 -1.09 10.67 5.22
CA VAL A 139 -0.31 9.52 5.69
C VAL A 139 0.39 8.80 4.54
N LEU A 140 -0.30 8.53 3.43
CA LEU A 140 0.28 7.87 2.26
C LEU A 140 1.38 8.72 1.60
N ALA A 141 1.14 10.03 1.50
CA ALA A 141 2.11 10.98 0.97
C ALA A 141 3.35 11.09 1.87
N ALA A 142 3.15 11.23 3.19
CA ALA A 142 4.24 11.25 4.16
C ALA A 142 5.05 9.94 4.14
N ARG A 143 4.39 8.79 3.97
CA ARG A 143 5.04 7.49 3.82
C ARG A 143 5.88 7.40 2.55
N ALA A 144 5.38 7.90 1.43
CA ALA A 144 6.12 7.97 0.16
C ALA A 144 7.33 8.91 0.24
N GLU A 145 7.20 10.04 0.95
CA GLU A 145 8.25 11.05 1.06
C GLU A 145 9.36 10.66 2.05
N ARG A 146 8.98 10.25 3.26
CA ARG A 146 9.88 10.14 4.43
C ARG A 146 10.31 8.72 4.75
N GLY A 147 9.75 7.76 4.02
CA GLY A 147 10.01 6.37 4.24
C GLY A 147 11.45 5.93 4.02
N THR A 148 11.93 4.99 4.85
CA THR A 148 13.27 4.42 4.66
C THR A 148 13.29 3.34 3.57
N LYS A 149 12.20 2.57 3.45
CA LYS A 149 11.97 1.62 2.37
C LYS A 149 11.08 2.19 1.27
N PRO A 150 11.25 1.70 0.03
CA PRO A 150 10.38 2.05 -1.09
C PRO A 150 8.91 1.77 -0.75
N PHE A 151 8.03 2.64 -1.22
CA PHE A 151 6.59 2.54 -1.01
C PHE A 151 5.85 2.85 -2.31
N PHE A 152 4.84 2.04 -2.64
CA PHE A 152 3.93 2.31 -3.75
C PHE A 152 2.55 1.71 -3.50
N VAL A 153 1.57 2.22 -4.25
CA VAL A 153 0.16 1.84 -4.12
C VAL A 153 -0.33 1.16 -5.39
N ILE A 154 -1.14 0.13 -5.24
CA ILE A 154 -1.89 -0.49 -6.33
C ILE A 154 -3.34 -0.04 -6.18
N VAL A 155 -3.91 0.54 -7.25
CA VAL A 155 -5.33 0.89 -7.29
C VAL A 155 -5.97 0.11 -8.43
N THR A 156 -6.54 -1.05 -8.10
CA THR A 156 -7.22 -1.90 -9.07
C THR A 156 -8.59 -1.32 -9.40
N ALA A 157 -8.85 -1.09 -10.68
CA ALA A 157 -10.17 -0.78 -11.17
C ALA A 157 -10.97 -2.09 -11.26
N ALA A 158 -11.94 -2.28 -10.36
CA ALA A 158 -12.94 -3.31 -10.52
C ALA A 158 -14.04 -2.79 -11.46
N GLU A 159 -15.30 -2.78 -11.02
CA GLU A 159 -16.43 -2.31 -11.83
C GLU A 159 -16.49 -0.78 -11.98
N LYS A 160 -15.61 -0.05 -11.28
CA LYS A 160 -15.60 1.41 -11.13
C LYS A 160 -14.31 2.03 -11.65
N GLU A 161 -14.09 1.95 -12.97
CA GLU A 161 -12.87 2.44 -13.60
C GLU A 161 -12.68 3.95 -13.40
N ARG A 162 -13.76 4.73 -13.48
CA ARG A 162 -13.69 6.18 -13.29
C ARG A 162 -13.17 6.55 -11.90
N GLU A 163 -13.74 5.95 -10.85
CA GLU A 163 -13.33 6.20 -9.48
C GLU A 163 -11.88 5.75 -9.22
N ALA A 164 -11.46 4.64 -9.84
CA ALA A 164 -10.07 4.18 -9.75
C ALA A 164 -9.10 5.14 -10.47
N ILE A 165 -9.48 5.70 -11.63
CA ILE A 165 -8.69 6.75 -12.31
C ILE A 165 -8.56 7.98 -11.42
N GLU A 166 -9.67 8.50 -10.90
CA GLU A 166 -9.69 9.68 -10.03
C GLU A 166 -8.82 9.48 -8.78
N LEU A 167 -8.87 8.28 -8.17
CA LEU A 167 -8.04 7.96 -7.02
C LEU A 167 -6.54 7.88 -7.39
N ARG A 168 -6.19 7.29 -8.53
CA ARG A 168 -4.80 7.24 -9.00
C ARG A 168 -4.25 8.62 -9.32
N GLU A 169 -5.06 9.49 -9.90
CA GLU A 169 -4.69 10.90 -10.15
C GLU A 169 -4.40 11.62 -8.85
N LEU A 170 -5.31 11.55 -7.88
CA LEU A 170 -5.13 12.14 -6.57
C LEU A 170 -3.85 11.67 -5.86
N LEU A 171 -3.58 10.36 -5.86
CA LEU A 171 -2.39 9.81 -5.22
C LEU A 171 -1.10 10.27 -5.92
N ARG A 172 -1.10 10.33 -7.25
CA ARG A 172 0.06 10.83 -8.02
C ARG A 172 0.32 12.30 -7.77
N ASP A 173 -0.73 13.13 -7.70
CA ASP A 173 -0.62 14.56 -7.40
C ASP A 173 -0.07 14.79 -5.99
N ALA A 174 -0.36 13.88 -5.05
CA ALA A 174 0.23 13.85 -3.72
C ALA A 174 1.64 13.23 -3.65
N GLY A 175 2.24 12.86 -4.79
CA GLY A 175 3.59 12.31 -4.87
C GLY A 175 3.71 10.81 -4.63
N VAL A 176 2.60 10.08 -4.52
CA VAL A 176 2.59 8.63 -4.27
C VAL A 176 2.68 7.86 -5.60
N LEU A 177 3.72 7.02 -5.74
CA LEU A 177 3.84 6.12 -6.88
C LEU A 177 2.67 5.12 -6.88
N THR A 178 1.91 5.11 -7.98
CA THR A 178 0.68 4.34 -8.06
C THR A 178 0.57 3.57 -9.37
N PHE A 179 0.10 2.32 -9.30
CA PHE A 179 -0.12 1.44 -10.45
C PHE A 179 -1.58 1.01 -10.56
N PRO A 180 -2.09 0.77 -11.78
CA PRO A 180 -3.47 0.34 -11.97
C PRO A 180 -3.68 -1.17 -11.76
N SER A 181 -2.61 -1.96 -11.58
CA SER A 181 -2.69 -3.39 -11.30
C SER A 181 -1.42 -3.93 -10.63
N ALA A 182 -1.56 -5.07 -9.94
CA ALA A 182 -0.43 -5.79 -9.37
C ALA A 182 0.58 -6.25 -10.43
N GLU A 183 0.12 -6.64 -11.63
CA GLU A 183 0.97 -7.07 -12.74
C GLU A 183 1.91 -5.94 -13.19
N ARG A 184 1.38 -4.72 -13.35
CA ARG A 184 2.19 -3.55 -13.73
C ARG A 184 3.16 -3.16 -12.62
N ALA A 185 2.70 -3.14 -11.38
CA ALA A 185 3.54 -2.84 -10.23
C ALA A 185 4.70 -3.84 -10.08
N ALA A 186 4.39 -5.13 -10.15
CA ALA A 186 5.36 -6.21 -10.00
C ALA A 186 6.43 -6.16 -11.09
N ARG A 187 6.01 -6.02 -12.36
CA ARG A 187 6.92 -5.90 -13.50
C ARG A 187 7.82 -4.67 -13.39
N ALA A 188 7.28 -3.53 -13.01
CA ALA A 188 8.03 -2.29 -12.88
C ALA A 188 9.08 -2.38 -11.76
N TYR A 189 8.68 -2.85 -10.58
CA TYR A 189 9.61 -3.01 -9.46
C TYR A 189 10.67 -4.08 -9.72
N ALA A 190 10.31 -5.20 -10.36
CA ALA A 190 11.27 -6.22 -10.77
C ALA A 190 12.32 -5.67 -11.75
N ALA A 191 11.92 -4.81 -12.69
CA ALA A 191 12.86 -4.13 -13.58
C ALA A 191 13.78 -3.15 -12.82
N VAL A 192 13.26 -2.43 -11.82
CA VAL A 192 14.09 -1.58 -10.95
C VAL A 192 15.10 -2.42 -10.17
N LEU A 193 14.68 -3.54 -9.58
CA LEU A 193 15.57 -4.47 -8.88
C LEU A 193 16.69 -4.98 -9.79
N ALA A 194 16.35 -5.40 -11.02
CA ALA A 194 17.33 -5.84 -12.00
C ALA A 194 18.33 -4.73 -12.37
N SER A 195 17.85 -3.50 -12.57
CA SER A 195 18.71 -2.36 -12.93
C SER A 195 19.70 -1.98 -11.82
N LYS A 196 19.29 -2.04 -10.55
CA LYS A 196 20.15 -1.72 -9.39
C LYS A 196 21.04 -2.90 -8.97
N GLY A 197 20.61 -4.13 -9.25
CA GLY A 197 21.40 -5.35 -9.06
C GLY A 197 22.54 -5.49 -10.07
N ALA A 198 22.35 -5.03 -11.31
CA ALA A 198 23.39 -4.97 -12.33
C ALA A 198 24.45 -3.86 -12.07
N ALA A 199 24.20 -2.96 -11.13
CA ALA A 199 25.09 -1.86 -10.76
C ALA A 199 25.97 -2.17 -9.53
N ARG A 200 25.94 -3.42 -9.02
CA ARG A 200 26.82 -3.93 -7.96
C ARG A 200 27.75 -4.98 -8.53
#